data_AF-W7A7I5-F1
#
_entry.id   AF-W7A7I5-F1
#
_cell.length_a   1.000
_cell.length_b   1.000
_cell.length_c   1.000
_cell.angle_alpha   90.00
_cell.angle_beta   90.00
_cell.angle_gamma   90.00
#
_symmetry.space_group_name_H-M   'P 1'
#
loop_
_entity.id
_entity.type
_entity.pdbx_description
1 polymer ?
#
loop_
_entity_poly.entity_id
_entity_poly.type
_entity_poly.pdbx_seq_one_letter_code
_entity_poly.pdbx_strand_id
1 'polypeptide(L)'
;MKSLLRGDGKKKKDERKEKKIDRSPINEWTHTYNIDLTIFSASSTPLHTFPPNLTPYPGDELLNVKMTFSDPRHPLSTNDFTDLFQVYNYLVKRLNIRTEDYNLLVAIPEKVEKLFISNMLNWAFKTHQFASISFIYNSLAASYYYGLKTALVVDLGETASRVSPVAENHGVFLDSAKNCEIGGHLITKYISNFVKVKDRHVDYTLVQNYKELNSYISLDIDRSIKMNSDCNGLLKPYRIPYSNIYIDPKAEVLSNEIYFQPEFLAHLPGYYYKQNLVPLSQLIFECVCSCPMDLRKQLLNNIVLVGGVSDCVNMHERLHKELVNILRLKNYSENTKVHVKNECMSNIAAYLGCRKYGKAIYHNRNKWVTREDYFATANAKVIHRLLMWANVL
;
A
#
# COMPACT_ATOMS: atom_id res chain seq x y z
N MET A 1 52.24 -55.56 14.01
CA MET A 1 52.08 -56.23 15.32
C MET A 1 50.64 -56.08 15.82
N LYS A 2 49.90 -57.19 15.87
CA LYS A 2 48.91 -57.63 16.90
C LYS A 2 48.12 -56.53 17.64
N SER A 3 46.79 -56.48 17.66
CA SER A 3 45.79 -57.50 18.06
C SER A 3 44.40 -56.98 17.61
N LEU A 4 43.41 -57.69 17.05
CA LEU A 4 42.78 -59.00 17.27
C LEU A 4 42.18 -59.19 18.68
N LEU A 5 40.88 -58.93 18.81
CA LEU A 5 39.93 -59.78 19.55
C LEU A 5 38.51 -59.63 18.97
N ARG A 6 37.96 -60.77 18.53
CA ARG A 6 36.56 -61.04 18.13
C ARG A 6 35.79 -61.61 19.34
N GLY A 7 34.46 -61.60 19.24
CA GLY A 7 33.51 -62.43 20.00
C GLY A 7 32.52 -61.57 20.80
N ASP A 8 31.22 -61.82 20.86
CA ASP A 8 30.35 -62.85 20.30
C ASP A 8 28.90 -62.34 20.39
N GLY A 9 28.01 -62.84 19.53
CA GLY A 9 26.67 -62.27 19.32
C GLY A 9 25.56 -62.74 20.27
N LYS A 10 24.36 -62.14 20.09
CA LYS A 10 23.05 -62.83 20.06
C LYS A 10 21.90 -61.88 19.67
N LYS A 11 21.07 -62.33 18.73
CA LYS A 11 19.80 -61.73 18.28
C LYS A 11 18.68 -61.86 19.33
N LYS A 12 17.80 -60.85 19.43
CA LYS A 12 16.34 -60.88 19.75
C LYS A 12 15.78 -59.50 19.37
N LYS A 13 15.09 -59.30 18.24
CA LYS A 13 13.65 -59.45 17.93
C LYS A 13 12.67 -58.73 18.88
N ASP A 14 11.83 -57.91 18.24
CA ASP A 14 10.52 -57.37 18.64
C ASP A 14 10.57 -56.22 19.68
N GLU A 15 9.87 -55.08 19.57
CA GLU A 15 8.50 -54.86 19.11
C GLU A 15 8.23 -53.34 18.90
N ARG A 16 7.40 -53.00 17.90
CA ARG A 16 6.86 -51.64 17.65
C ARG A 16 5.95 -51.19 18.80
N LYS A 17 6.08 -49.94 19.25
CA LYS A 17 4.99 -49.21 19.91
C LYS A 17 4.81 -47.83 19.28
N GLU A 18 3.86 -47.76 18.36
CA GLU A 18 3.24 -46.53 17.86
C GLU A 18 2.57 -45.79 19.02
N LYS A 19 2.94 -44.52 19.23
CA LYS A 19 2.15 -43.61 20.08
C LYS A 19 1.00 -43.06 19.24
N LYS A 20 -0.20 -43.60 19.48
CA LYS A 20 -1.48 -43.01 19.10
C LYS A 20 -1.65 -41.66 19.80
N ILE A 21 -1.87 -40.60 19.03
CA ILE A 21 -2.42 -39.35 19.53
C ILE A 21 -3.91 -39.39 19.23
N ASP A 22 -4.69 -39.44 20.30
CA ASP A 22 -6.15 -39.41 20.31
C ASP A 22 -6.66 -38.09 19.69
N ARG A 23 -7.59 -38.20 18.73
CA ARG A 23 -8.41 -37.08 18.27
C ARG A 23 -9.88 -37.49 18.44
N SER A 24 -10.49 -37.04 19.53
CA SER A 24 -11.95 -37.00 19.67
C SER A 24 -12.49 -35.66 19.16
N PRO A 25 -13.72 -35.61 18.62
CA PRO A 25 -14.23 -34.47 17.87
C PRO A 25 -14.89 -33.45 18.80
N ILE A 26 -14.58 -32.17 18.62
CA ILE A 26 -15.36 -31.07 19.17
C ILE A 26 -16.13 -30.46 18.00
N ASN A 27 -17.40 -30.84 17.90
CA ASN A 27 -18.41 -29.99 17.27
C ASN A 27 -18.61 -28.79 18.19
N GLU A 28 -18.76 -27.58 17.63
CA GLU A 28 -19.92 -26.71 17.88
C GLU A 28 -19.81 -25.33 17.18
N TRP A 29 -20.85 -25.03 16.39
CA TRP A 29 -21.45 -23.73 16.04
C TRP A 29 -20.57 -22.57 15.56
N THR A 30 -20.54 -22.38 14.23
CA THR A 30 -20.54 -21.05 13.63
C THR A 30 -21.62 -20.96 12.55
N HIS A 31 -22.74 -20.33 12.90
CA HIS A 31 -23.68 -19.79 11.91
C HIS A 31 -22.99 -18.64 11.18
N THR A 32 -22.42 -18.92 10.01
CA THR A 32 -22.04 -17.89 9.05
C THR A 32 -23.29 -17.40 8.33
N TYR A 33 -23.69 -16.17 8.65
CA TYR A 33 -24.56 -15.37 7.81
C TYR A 33 -23.93 -15.23 6.42
N ASN A 34 -24.61 -15.75 5.40
CA ASN A 34 -24.31 -15.45 4.00
C ASN A 34 -24.55 -13.95 3.78
N ILE A 35 -23.46 -13.20 3.59
CA ILE A 35 -23.49 -11.86 3.04
C ILE A 35 -22.76 -11.97 1.69
N ASP A 36 -23.53 -11.86 0.61
CA ASP A 36 -23.02 -11.80 -0.76
C ASP A 36 -22.07 -10.60 -0.90
N LEU A 37 -20.78 -10.88 -0.94
CA LEU A 37 -19.70 -9.94 -1.25
C LEU A 37 -19.09 -10.33 -2.61
N THR A 38 -19.87 -10.20 -3.67
CA THR A 38 -19.36 -10.25 -5.06
C THR A 38 -18.75 -8.91 -5.46
N ILE A 39 -17.71 -8.45 -4.76
CA ILE A 39 -16.82 -7.39 -5.21
C ILE A 39 -15.40 -7.72 -4.72
N PHE A 40 -14.55 -8.17 -5.65
CA PHE A 40 -13.12 -8.45 -5.51
C PHE A 40 -12.72 -9.55 -4.50
N SER A 41 -12.89 -10.81 -4.93
CA SER A 41 -11.93 -11.87 -4.63
C SER A 41 -11.47 -12.45 -5.96
N ALA A 42 -10.20 -12.29 -6.32
CA ALA A 42 -9.61 -13.08 -7.40
C ALA A 42 -9.67 -14.54 -6.94
N SER A 43 -10.65 -15.28 -7.46
CA SER A 43 -10.80 -16.70 -7.22
C SER A 43 -9.66 -17.44 -7.93
N SER A 44 -8.96 -18.25 -7.16
CA SER A 44 -8.06 -19.28 -7.63
C SER A 44 -8.83 -20.28 -8.52
N THR A 45 -8.68 -20.17 -9.83
CA THR A 45 -9.01 -21.26 -10.77
C THR A 45 -7.94 -21.35 -11.88
N PRO A 46 -7.61 -22.56 -12.37
CA PRO A 46 -6.48 -22.77 -13.26
C PRO A 46 -6.82 -22.42 -14.71
N LEU A 47 -5.85 -21.77 -15.37
CA LEU A 47 -5.57 -21.75 -16.81
C LEU A 47 -6.67 -22.30 -17.74
N HIS A 48 -7.52 -21.42 -18.26
CA HIS A 48 -8.18 -21.64 -19.54
C HIS A 48 -7.54 -20.76 -20.61
N THR A 49 -7.09 -21.42 -21.67
CA THR A 49 -6.63 -20.87 -22.94
C THR A 49 -7.65 -19.89 -23.53
N PHE A 50 -7.25 -18.64 -23.77
CA PHE A 50 -8.10 -17.67 -24.46
C PHE A 50 -7.97 -17.80 -25.99
N PRO A 51 -9.09 -17.89 -26.75
CA PRO A 51 -9.09 -17.83 -28.22
C PRO A 51 -8.92 -16.37 -28.72
N PRO A 52 -8.47 -16.16 -29.98
CA PRO A 52 -7.95 -14.86 -30.45
C PRO A 52 -9.00 -13.80 -30.83
N ASN A 53 -10.29 -14.03 -30.57
CA ASN A 53 -11.35 -13.06 -30.88
C ASN A 53 -12.26 -12.88 -29.67
N LEU A 54 -11.92 -11.91 -28.81
CA LEU A 54 -12.80 -11.43 -27.75
C LEU A 54 -13.14 -9.97 -28.04
N THR A 55 -14.44 -9.69 -28.13
CA THR A 55 -14.97 -8.34 -27.93
C THR A 55 -14.40 -7.77 -26.63
N PRO A 56 -13.99 -6.48 -26.60
CA PRO A 56 -13.35 -5.89 -25.43
C PRO A 56 -14.20 -6.11 -24.18
N TYR A 57 -13.57 -6.55 -23.10
CA TYR A 57 -14.23 -6.68 -21.81
C TYR A 57 -14.70 -5.28 -21.38
N PRO A 58 -15.86 -5.14 -20.72
CA PRO A 58 -16.30 -3.85 -20.19
C PRO A 58 -15.29 -3.35 -19.13
N GLY A 59 -14.37 -2.48 -19.57
CA GLY A 59 -13.20 -2.03 -18.81
C GLY A 59 -11.97 -1.72 -19.68
N ASP A 60 -11.89 -2.30 -20.89
CA ASP A 60 -10.74 -2.11 -21.79
C ASP A 60 -10.60 -0.66 -22.30
N GLU A 61 -11.70 0.11 -22.29
CA GLU A 61 -11.69 1.55 -22.63
C GLU A 61 -10.80 2.39 -21.69
N LEU A 62 -10.61 1.94 -20.44
CA LEU A 62 -9.80 2.65 -19.44
C LEU A 62 -8.31 2.24 -19.45
N LEU A 63 -7.92 1.19 -20.18
CA LEU A 63 -6.53 0.74 -20.26
C LEU A 63 -5.60 1.81 -20.89
N ASN A 64 -6.17 2.72 -21.68
CA ASN A 64 -5.43 3.80 -22.35
C ASN A 64 -5.33 5.09 -21.54
N VAL A 65 -5.95 5.17 -20.35
CA VAL A 65 -5.92 6.37 -19.51
C VAL A 65 -4.61 6.44 -18.74
N LYS A 66 -3.82 7.51 -18.92
CA LYS A 66 -2.49 7.66 -18.31
C LYS A 66 -2.60 8.20 -16.89
N MET A 67 -3.04 7.35 -15.96
CA MET A 67 -3.28 7.72 -14.56
C MET A 67 -2.02 8.19 -13.79
N THR A 68 -0.82 7.80 -14.22
CA THR A 68 0.44 8.11 -13.51
C THR A 68 0.72 9.61 -13.43
N PHE A 69 0.33 10.40 -14.43
CA PHE A 69 0.56 11.86 -14.47
C PHE A 69 -0.66 12.68 -14.05
N SER A 70 -1.82 12.04 -13.87
CA SER A 70 -3.06 12.69 -13.43
C SER A 70 -3.31 12.56 -11.93
N ASP A 71 -2.47 11.79 -11.22
CA ASP A 71 -2.54 11.69 -9.76
C ASP A 71 -2.14 13.05 -9.14
N PRO A 72 -3.04 13.74 -8.40
CA PRO A 72 -2.73 15.02 -7.74
C PRO A 72 -1.62 14.89 -6.69
N ARG A 73 -1.25 13.67 -6.34
CA ARG A 73 -0.17 13.35 -5.41
C ARG A 73 1.19 13.21 -6.10
N HIS A 74 1.21 13.14 -7.43
CA HIS A 74 2.43 12.93 -8.20
C HIS A 74 3.15 14.27 -8.44
N PRO A 75 4.45 14.39 -8.13
CA PRO A 75 5.16 15.66 -8.23
C PRO A 75 5.58 16.04 -9.66
N LEU A 76 5.38 15.16 -10.65
CA LEU A 76 5.39 15.52 -12.07
C LEU A 76 3.97 15.65 -12.65
N SER A 77 2.95 15.74 -11.78
CA SER A 77 1.60 16.05 -12.23
C SER A 77 1.64 17.36 -13.01
N THR A 78 1.11 17.34 -14.23
CA THR A 78 0.98 18.53 -15.07
C THR A 78 -0.23 19.38 -14.69
N ASN A 79 -0.85 19.09 -13.53
CA ASN A 79 -2.10 19.69 -13.07
C ASN A 79 -3.26 19.54 -14.07
N ASP A 80 -3.15 18.53 -14.94
CA ASP A 80 -4.22 18.08 -15.81
C ASP A 80 -4.88 16.85 -15.18
N PHE A 81 -6.13 17.03 -14.77
CA PHE A 81 -6.92 16.01 -14.09
C PHE A 81 -8.00 15.41 -15.00
N THR A 82 -7.96 15.69 -16.31
CA THR A 82 -8.99 15.27 -17.28
C THR A 82 -9.18 13.75 -17.27
N ASP A 83 -8.08 13.01 -17.38
CA ASP A 83 -8.02 11.55 -17.34
C ASP A 83 -8.60 11.00 -16.01
N LEU A 84 -8.27 11.63 -14.89
CA LEU A 84 -8.80 11.25 -13.57
C LEU A 84 -10.32 11.44 -13.49
N PHE A 85 -10.84 12.57 -13.97
CA PHE A 85 -12.29 12.81 -13.98
C PHE A 85 -13.02 11.91 -14.98
N GLN A 86 -12.37 11.47 -16.06
CA GLN A 86 -12.93 10.47 -16.96
C GLN A 86 -13.13 9.13 -16.25
N VAL A 87 -12.16 8.69 -15.44
CA VAL A 87 -12.31 7.50 -14.60
C VAL A 87 -13.46 7.68 -13.60
N TYR A 88 -13.56 8.83 -12.94
CA TYR A 88 -14.66 9.08 -12.01
C TYR A 88 -16.03 9.09 -12.71
N ASN A 89 -16.13 9.66 -13.91
CA ASN A 89 -17.35 9.61 -14.72
C ASN A 89 -17.74 8.16 -15.04
N TYR A 90 -16.77 7.33 -15.42
CA TYR A 90 -16.99 5.91 -15.64
C TYR A 90 -17.46 5.20 -14.37
N LEU A 91 -16.87 5.49 -13.21
CA LEU A 91 -17.26 4.90 -11.93
C LEU A 91 -18.68 5.30 -11.52
N VAL A 92 -19.04 6.58 -11.64
CA VAL A 92 -20.39 7.07 -11.34
C VAL A 92 -21.42 6.41 -12.28
N LYS A 93 -21.10 6.30 -13.56
CA LYS A 93 -21.95 5.60 -14.54
C LYS A 93 -22.14 4.13 -14.18
N ARG A 94 -21.07 3.45 -13.72
CA ARG A 94 -21.11 2.05 -13.31
C ARG A 94 -21.87 1.82 -12.00
N LEU A 95 -21.83 2.77 -11.08
CA LEU A 95 -22.64 2.73 -9.86
C LEU A 95 -24.15 2.83 -10.16
N ASN A 96 -24.52 3.39 -11.31
CA ASN A 96 -25.91 3.53 -11.76
C ASN A 96 -26.81 4.21 -10.70
N ILE A 97 -26.29 5.30 -10.11
CA ILE A 97 -26.98 6.07 -9.08
C ILE A 97 -27.39 7.45 -9.61
N ARG A 98 -28.50 7.98 -9.07
CA ARG A 98 -28.86 9.39 -9.23
C ARG A 98 -28.05 10.21 -8.24
N THR A 99 -26.99 10.83 -8.70
CA THR A 99 -26.02 11.59 -7.89
C THR A 99 -26.65 12.68 -7.03
N GLU A 100 -27.76 13.28 -7.46
CA GLU A 100 -28.53 14.29 -6.73
C GLU A 100 -29.04 13.84 -5.36
N ASP A 101 -29.28 12.53 -5.17
CA ASP A 101 -29.80 11.98 -3.92
C ASP A 101 -28.69 11.63 -2.91
N TYR A 102 -27.41 11.71 -3.33
CA TYR A 102 -26.29 11.18 -2.56
C TYR A 102 -25.31 12.27 -2.10
N ASN A 103 -24.76 12.03 -0.91
CA ASN A 103 -23.65 12.79 -0.36
C ASN A 103 -22.33 12.12 -0.74
N LEU A 104 -21.34 12.93 -1.14
CA LEU A 104 -20.03 12.47 -1.58
C LEU A 104 -18.99 12.69 -0.47
N LEU A 105 -18.46 11.61 0.10
CA LEU A 105 -17.30 11.65 0.99
C LEU A 105 -16.03 11.28 0.20
N VAL A 106 -15.02 12.14 0.21
CA VAL A 106 -13.77 11.92 -0.52
C VAL A 106 -12.59 11.82 0.44
N ALA A 107 -11.79 10.77 0.28
CA ALA A 107 -10.50 10.63 0.95
C ALA A 107 -9.46 11.47 0.19
N ILE A 108 -8.83 12.42 0.88
CA ILE A 108 -7.83 13.33 0.28
C ILE A 108 -6.44 13.09 0.88
N PRO A 109 -5.36 13.32 0.11
CA PRO A 109 -4.01 13.29 0.66
C PRO A 109 -3.78 14.48 1.60
N GLU A 110 -2.83 14.34 2.53
CA GLU A 110 -2.50 15.35 3.53
C GLU A 110 -1.96 16.64 2.92
N LYS A 111 -1.20 16.50 1.81
CA LYS A 111 -0.71 17.61 0.99
C LYS A 111 -1.45 17.58 -0.34
N VAL A 112 -2.39 18.49 -0.52
CA VAL A 112 -3.25 18.59 -1.71
C VAL A 112 -3.24 20.00 -2.27
N GLU A 113 -3.17 20.12 -3.59
CA GLU A 113 -3.25 21.42 -4.26
C GLU A 113 -4.69 21.96 -4.27
N LYS A 114 -4.84 23.26 -4.04
CA LYS A 114 -6.16 23.92 -4.07
C LYS A 114 -6.83 23.84 -5.45
N LEU A 115 -6.03 23.76 -6.52
CA LEU A 115 -6.52 23.61 -7.89
C LEU A 115 -7.26 22.28 -8.06
N PHE A 116 -6.69 21.18 -7.57
CA PHE A 116 -7.34 19.87 -7.58
C PHE A 116 -8.67 19.90 -6.85
N ILE A 117 -8.73 20.49 -5.65
CA ILE A 117 -9.98 20.62 -4.88
C ILE A 117 -11.01 21.44 -5.66
N SER A 118 -10.60 22.55 -6.27
CA SER A 118 -11.51 23.41 -7.04
C SER A 118 -12.11 22.65 -8.23
N ASN A 119 -11.30 21.87 -8.93
CA ASN A 119 -11.75 21.03 -10.04
C ASN A 119 -12.65 19.89 -9.56
N MET A 120 -12.35 19.28 -8.41
CA MET A 120 -13.20 18.27 -7.78
C MET A 120 -14.57 18.83 -7.42
N LEU A 121 -14.64 20.04 -6.88
CA LEU A 121 -15.90 20.71 -6.54
C LEU A 121 -16.70 21.05 -7.80
N ASN A 122 -16.04 21.55 -8.85
CA ASN A 122 -16.68 21.76 -10.15
C ASN A 122 -17.27 20.45 -10.71
N TRP A 123 -16.48 19.36 -10.69
CA TRP A 123 -16.92 18.05 -11.13
C TRP A 123 -18.11 17.53 -10.30
N ALA A 124 -18.03 17.63 -8.97
CA ALA A 124 -19.07 17.11 -8.08
C ALA A 124 -20.39 17.90 -8.20
N PHE A 125 -20.35 19.24 -8.19
CA PHE A 125 -21.57 20.05 -8.15
C PHE A 125 -22.08 20.50 -9.51
N LYS A 126 -21.20 20.83 -10.47
CA LYS A 126 -21.62 21.32 -11.80
C LYS A 126 -21.87 20.18 -12.77
N THR A 127 -21.00 19.16 -12.78
CA THR A 127 -21.13 18.03 -13.72
C THR A 127 -22.10 16.97 -13.21
N HIS A 128 -21.95 16.53 -11.96
CA HIS A 128 -22.74 15.43 -11.39
C HIS A 128 -23.82 15.87 -10.40
N GLN A 129 -23.86 17.13 -9.98
CA GLN A 129 -24.91 17.66 -9.11
C GLN A 129 -25.13 16.89 -7.78
N PHE A 130 -24.06 16.40 -7.14
CA PHE A 130 -24.17 15.76 -5.83
C PHE A 130 -24.83 16.68 -4.78
N ALA A 131 -25.59 16.09 -3.84
CA ALA A 131 -26.31 16.85 -2.81
C ALA A 131 -25.37 17.64 -1.89
N SER A 132 -24.33 16.97 -1.41
CA SER A 132 -23.32 17.55 -0.56
C SER A 132 -21.98 16.82 -0.68
N ILE A 133 -20.90 17.49 -0.27
CA ILE A 133 -19.54 16.93 -0.28
C ILE A 133 -18.87 17.14 1.07
N SER A 134 -18.03 16.17 1.48
CA SER A 134 -17.17 16.25 2.64
C SER A 134 -15.83 15.56 2.36
N PHE A 135 -14.78 15.95 3.09
CA PHE A 135 -13.44 15.41 2.94
C PHE A 135 -12.95 14.79 4.25
N ILE A 136 -12.04 13.83 4.12
CA ILE A 136 -11.26 13.25 5.22
C ILE A 136 -9.85 12.94 4.73
N TYR A 137 -8.83 13.15 5.56
CA TYR A 137 -7.47 12.77 5.19
C TYR A 137 -7.29 11.25 5.16
N ASN A 138 -6.51 10.74 4.20
CA ASN A 138 -6.23 9.31 4.05
C ASN A 138 -5.72 8.67 5.35
N SER A 139 -4.74 9.30 5.99
CA SER A 139 -4.16 8.79 7.23
C SER A 139 -5.17 8.80 8.38
N LEU A 140 -6.03 9.83 8.44
CA LEU A 140 -7.06 9.93 9.45
C LEU A 140 -8.13 8.84 9.25
N ALA A 141 -8.58 8.64 8.01
CA ALA A 141 -9.51 7.57 7.66
C ALA A 141 -8.94 6.18 8.02
N ALA A 142 -7.67 5.92 7.69
CA ALA A 142 -7.02 4.65 8.03
C ALA A 142 -6.91 4.45 9.55
N SER A 143 -6.52 5.48 10.31
CA SER A 143 -6.46 5.40 11.78
C SER A 143 -7.85 5.12 12.38
N TYR A 144 -8.90 5.74 11.82
CA TYR A 144 -10.28 5.53 12.22
C TYR A 144 -10.76 4.10 11.94
N TYR A 145 -10.35 3.52 10.80
CA TYR A 145 -10.69 2.13 10.46
C TYR A 145 -10.20 1.13 11.52
N TYR A 146 -8.96 1.30 11.97
CA TYR A 146 -8.31 0.48 12.99
C TYR A 146 -8.67 0.87 14.43
N GLY A 147 -9.47 1.93 14.63
CA GLY A 147 -9.85 2.39 15.97
C GLY A 147 -8.68 2.95 16.78
N LEU A 148 -7.65 3.48 16.12
CA LEU A 148 -6.46 4.00 16.76
C LEU A 148 -6.58 5.51 16.95
N LYS A 149 -6.56 5.95 18.22
CA LYS A 149 -6.65 7.37 18.59
C LYS A 149 -5.36 8.14 18.28
N THR A 150 -4.21 7.51 18.51
CA THR A 150 -2.88 8.06 18.22
C THR A 150 -2.06 6.99 17.52
N ALA A 151 -1.62 7.28 16.30
CA ALA A 151 -0.85 6.37 15.47
C ALA A 151 0.02 7.14 14.49
N LEU A 152 1.17 6.56 14.15
CA LEU A 152 1.96 7.00 13.02
C LEU A 152 1.54 6.19 11.80
N VAL A 153 0.84 6.83 10.87
CA VAL A 153 0.39 6.16 9.64
C VAL A 153 1.47 6.28 8.57
N VAL A 154 1.92 5.14 8.07
CA VAL A 154 2.90 5.04 6.98
C VAL A 154 2.16 4.52 5.75
N ASP A 155 1.79 5.43 4.85
CA ASP A 155 1.09 5.13 3.60
C ASP A 155 2.11 4.85 2.48
N LEU A 156 2.15 3.60 2.04
CA LEU A 156 3.02 3.06 1.01
C LEU A 156 2.21 2.82 -0.27
N GLY A 157 2.08 3.88 -1.06
CA GLY A 157 1.31 3.88 -2.29
C GLY A 157 2.12 3.58 -3.54
N GLU A 158 1.45 3.74 -4.69
CA GLU A 158 2.07 3.57 -6.01
C GLU A 158 3.04 4.70 -6.35
N THR A 159 2.66 5.96 -6.09
CA THR A 159 3.46 7.13 -6.52
C THR A 159 4.51 7.57 -5.49
N ALA A 160 4.24 7.40 -4.20
CA ALA A 160 5.10 7.89 -3.14
C ALA A 160 4.75 7.25 -1.80
N SER A 161 5.71 7.34 -0.87
CA SER A 161 5.57 6.96 0.54
C SER A 161 5.32 8.19 1.38
N ARG A 162 4.34 8.13 2.28
CA ARG A 162 3.94 9.24 3.15
C ARG A 162 3.91 8.77 4.59
N VAL A 163 4.40 9.62 5.48
CA VAL A 163 4.38 9.38 6.92
C VAL A 163 3.61 10.54 7.56
N SER A 164 2.51 10.19 8.21
CA SER A 164 1.54 11.14 8.74
C SER A 164 1.23 10.76 10.19
N PRO A 165 1.62 11.60 11.15
CA PRO A 165 1.33 11.37 12.55
C PRO A 165 -0.10 11.82 12.85
N VAL A 166 -0.85 10.95 13.51
CA VAL A 166 -2.22 11.19 13.97
C VAL A 166 -2.24 11.14 15.49
N ALA A 167 -2.85 12.12 16.14
CA ALA A 167 -3.09 12.09 17.57
C ALA A 167 -4.52 12.49 17.94
N GLU A 168 -4.94 11.99 19.10
CA GLU A 168 -6.21 12.33 19.71
C GLU A 168 -6.34 13.85 19.87
N ASN A 169 -7.55 14.38 19.60
CA ASN A 169 -7.93 15.80 19.68
C ASN A 169 -7.25 16.76 18.70
N HIS A 170 -6.16 16.37 18.05
CA HIS A 170 -5.45 17.21 17.07
C HIS A 170 -5.60 16.73 15.62
N GLY A 171 -6.05 15.50 15.41
CA GLY A 171 -6.14 14.90 14.07
C GLY A 171 -4.74 14.60 13.52
N VAL A 172 -4.54 14.87 12.24
CA VAL A 172 -3.24 14.72 11.55
C VAL A 172 -2.39 15.98 11.78
N PHE A 173 -1.11 15.82 12.17
CA PHE A 173 -0.18 16.94 12.17
C PHE A 173 0.41 17.14 10.77
N LEU A 174 -0.21 18.05 10.01
CA LEU A 174 0.16 18.34 8.63
C LEU A 174 1.59 18.89 8.50
N ASP A 175 2.05 19.69 9.47
CA ASP A 175 3.40 20.28 9.48
C ASP A 175 4.50 19.24 9.71
N SER A 176 4.18 18.19 10.49
CA SER A 176 5.09 17.08 10.77
C SER A 176 5.04 16.00 9.69
N ALA A 177 4.05 16.03 8.79
CA ALA A 177 3.88 15.03 7.74
C ALA A 177 5.02 15.09 6.71
N LYS A 178 5.66 13.95 6.49
CA LYS A 178 6.78 13.79 5.55
C LYS A 178 6.38 12.91 4.38
N ASN A 179 6.96 13.18 3.22
CA ASN A 179 6.71 12.43 1.99
C ASN A 179 8.04 12.17 1.27
N CYS A 180 8.15 11.01 0.64
CA CYS A 180 9.27 10.65 -0.21
C CYS A 180 8.74 10.04 -1.51
N GLU A 181 9.35 10.38 -2.64
CA GLU A 181 8.96 9.93 -3.98
C GLU A 181 9.38 8.47 -4.27
N ILE A 182 9.47 7.63 -3.24
CA ILE A 182 9.67 6.19 -3.36
C ILE A 182 8.31 5.52 -3.25
N GLY A 183 7.89 4.82 -4.30
CA GLY A 183 6.59 4.14 -4.36
C GLY A 183 6.63 2.93 -5.27
N GLY A 184 5.51 2.20 -5.34
CA GLY A 184 5.37 1.00 -6.17
C GLY A 184 5.68 1.21 -7.66
N HIS A 185 5.49 2.43 -8.17
CA HIS A 185 5.81 2.80 -9.55
C HIS A 185 7.31 2.70 -9.83
N LEU A 186 8.12 3.19 -8.90
CA LEU A 186 9.57 3.19 -9.01
C LEU A 186 10.12 1.77 -8.98
N ILE A 187 9.54 0.90 -8.13
CA ILE A 187 9.91 -0.52 -8.05
C ILE A 187 9.56 -1.24 -9.35
N THR A 188 8.35 -1.03 -9.86
CA THR A 188 7.90 -1.61 -11.13
C THR A 188 8.84 -1.20 -12.27
N LYS A 189 9.20 0.09 -12.31
CA LYS A 189 10.13 0.63 -13.30
C LYS A 189 11.55 0.07 -13.17
N TYR A 190 12.01 -0.12 -11.93
CA TYR A 190 13.30 -0.75 -11.69
C TYR A 190 13.31 -2.17 -12.24
N ILE A 191 12.30 -2.99 -11.91
CA ILE A 191 12.17 -4.35 -12.43
C ILE A 191 12.15 -4.32 -13.96
N SER A 192 11.32 -3.47 -14.57
CA SER A 192 11.22 -3.31 -16.04
C SER A 192 12.56 -3.06 -16.74
N ASN A 193 13.47 -2.32 -16.12
CA ASN A 193 14.79 -2.03 -16.70
C ASN A 193 15.75 -3.23 -16.70
N PHE A 194 15.56 -4.18 -15.77
CA PHE A 194 16.36 -5.41 -15.69
C PHE A 194 15.69 -6.61 -16.38
N VAL A 195 14.56 -6.37 -17.05
CA VAL A 195 13.93 -7.35 -17.91
C VAL A 195 14.70 -7.48 -19.22
N LYS A 196 15.17 -8.69 -19.53
CA LYS A 196 15.77 -9.00 -20.84
C LYS A 196 14.66 -9.30 -21.84
N VAL A 197 14.36 -8.38 -22.73
CA VAL A 197 13.49 -8.63 -23.89
C VAL A 197 14.34 -8.73 -25.15
N LYS A 198 14.03 -9.69 -26.03
CA LYS A 198 14.75 -9.85 -27.28
C LYS A 198 14.48 -8.75 -28.31
N ASP A 199 13.38 -7.98 -28.27
CA ASP A 199 13.11 -6.88 -29.23
C ASP A 199 11.83 -6.02 -28.95
N ARG A 200 11.33 -5.90 -27.71
CA ARG A 200 10.10 -5.10 -27.43
C ARG A 200 10.14 -4.35 -26.11
N HIS A 201 9.42 -3.22 -26.06
CA HIS A 201 9.05 -2.57 -24.80
C HIS A 201 8.22 -3.53 -23.94
N VAL A 202 8.52 -3.57 -22.64
CA VAL A 202 7.73 -4.34 -21.67
C VAL A 202 6.54 -3.50 -21.23
N ASP A 203 5.34 -4.08 -21.31
CA ASP A 203 4.14 -3.44 -20.78
C ASP A 203 4.24 -3.28 -19.26
N TYR A 204 4.06 -2.05 -18.78
CA TYR A 204 4.13 -1.70 -17.37
C TYR A 204 3.19 -2.54 -16.51
N THR A 205 1.93 -2.72 -16.96
CA THR A 205 0.89 -3.48 -16.27
C THR A 205 1.30 -4.93 -16.04
N LEU A 206 2.06 -5.53 -16.97
CA LEU A 206 2.52 -6.90 -16.85
C LEU A 206 3.56 -7.05 -15.72
N VAL A 207 4.48 -6.09 -15.63
CA VAL A 207 5.51 -6.06 -14.58
C VAL A 207 4.90 -5.70 -13.24
N GLN A 208 3.88 -4.83 -13.22
CA GLN A 208 3.13 -4.53 -12.01
C GLN A 208 2.44 -5.78 -11.46
N ASN A 209 1.74 -6.54 -12.32
CA ASN A 209 1.10 -7.80 -11.92
C ASN A 209 2.13 -8.82 -11.41
N TYR A 210 3.31 -8.89 -12.04
CA TYR A 210 4.40 -9.73 -11.54
C TYR A 210 4.84 -9.31 -10.13
N LYS A 211 5.09 -8.02 -9.93
CA LYS A 211 5.52 -7.43 -8.66
C LYS A 211 4.53 -7.78 -7.55
N GLU A 212 3.24 -7.54 -7.78
CA GLU A 212 2.20 -7.76 -6.78
C GLU A 212 2.03 -9.25 -6.39
N LEU A 213 2.32 -10.18 -7.29
CA LEU A 213 2.17 -11.62 -7.03
C LEU A 213 3.40 -12.29 -6.43
N ASN A 214 4.62 -11.86 -6.81
CA ASN A 214 5.85 -12.59 -6.50
C ASN A 214 6.83 -11.83 -5.58
N SER A 215 6.76 -10.50 -5.55
CA SER A 215 7.76 -9.72 -4.84
C SER A 215 7.68 -9.86 -3.33
N TYR A 216 8.87 -9.90 -2.72
CA TYR A 216 9.06 -9.98 -1.29
C TYR A 216 10.25 -9.11 -0.88
N ILE A 217 10.27 -8.71 0.39
CA ILE A 217 11.38 -7.97 0.97
C ILE A 217 12.35 -8.93 1.64
N SER A 218 13.63 -8.82 1.30
CA SER A 218 14.68 -9.60 1.95
C SER A 218 15.04 -9.00 3.30
N LEU A 219 15.15 -9.86 4.33
CA LEU A 219 15.68 -9.48 5.63
C LEU A 219 17.22 -9.43 5.67
N ASP A 220 17.87 -10.17 4.78
CA ASP A 220 19.32 -10.26 4.62
C ASP A 220 19.61 -10.34 3.11
N ILE A 221 20.07 -9.23 2.55
CA ILE A 221 20.25 -9.06 1.10
C ILE A 221 21.38 -9.96 0.61
N ASP A 222 22.53 -9.96 1.31
CA ASP A 222 23.71 -10.74 0.94
C ASP A 222 23.39 -12.22 0.88
N ARG A 223 22.62 -12.72 1.86
CA ARG A 223 22.16 -14.12 1.87
C ARG A 223 21.25 -14.43 0.68
N SER A 224 20.30 -13.56 0.39
CA SER A 224 19.37 -13.75 -0.75
C SER A 224 20.10 -13.69 -2.09
N ILE A 225 21.07 -12.79 -2.26
CA ILE A 225 21.90 -12.71 -3.47
C ILE A 225 22.79 -13.95 -3.62
N LYS A 226 23.40 -14.43 -2.53
CA LYS A 226 24.18 -15.67 -2.52
C LYS A 226 23.32 -16.87 -2.89
N MET A 227 22.14 -17.02 -2.28
CA MET A 227 21.19 -18.06 -2.66
C MET A 227 20.83 -17.99 -4.14
N ASN A 228 20.55 -16.80 -4.68
CA ASN A 228 20.25 -16.62 -6.11
C ASN A 228 21.46 -16.88 -7.02
N SER A 229 22.70 -16.74 -6.53
CA SER A 229 23.94 -16.94 -7.30
C SER A 229 24.44 -18.39 -7.23
N ASP A 230 24.48 -18.97 -6.03
CA ASP A 230 25.05 -20.29 -5.72
C ASP A 230 24.15 -21.43 -6.20
N CYS A 231 22.85 -21.15 -6.41
CA CYS A 231 21.90 -22.17 -6.87
C CYS A 231 22.00 -22.51 -8.37
N ASN A 232 23.03 -22.09 -9.12
CA ASN A 232 23.27 -22.51 -10.52
C ASN A 232 22.00 -22.48 -11.43
N GLY A 233 21.10 -21.50 -11.27
CA GLY A 233 19.87 -21.43 -12.08
C GLY A 233 18.76 -22.42 -11.72
N LEU A 234 18.73 -22.99 -10.51
CA LEU A 234 17.57 -23.74 -10.00
C LEU A 234 16.33 -22.84 -9.84
N LEU A 235 16.52 -21.61 -9.37
CA LEU A 235 15.54 -20.53 -9.55
C LEU A 235 15.66 -20.04 -10.99
N LYS A 236 14.88 -20.66 -11.87
CA LYS A 236 14.76 -20.20 -13.25
C LYS A 236 14.23 -18.75 -13.23
N PRO A 237 14.76 -17.85 -14.09
CA PRO A 237 14.19 -16.52 -14.23
C PRO A 237 12.69 -16.67 -14.46
N TYR A 238 11.89 -15.92 -13.71
CA TYR A 238 10.45 -16.04 -13.83
C TYR A 238 10.07 -15.69 -15.26
N ARG A 239 9.52 -16.69 -15.96
CA ARG A 239 8.94 -16.49 -17.28
C ARG A 239 7.50 -16.13 -17.06
N ILE A 240 7.17 -14.86 -17.31
CA ILE A 240 5.77 -14.45 -17.29
C ILE A 240 5.03 -15.27 -18.36
N PRO A 241 4.00 -16.06 -17.98
CA PRO A 241 3.27 -16.92 -18.91
C PRO A 241 2.85 -16.15 -20.15
N TYR A 242 2.92 -16.79 -21.33
CA TYR A 242 2.54 -16.21 -22.63
C TYR A 242 3.41 -15.05 -23.15
N SER A 243 4.42 -14.63 -22.39
CA SER A 243 5.41 -13.65 -22.84
C SER A 243 6.82 -14.28 -22.86
N ASN A 244 7.67 -13.86 -23.80
CA ASN A 244 9.09 -14.26 -23.84
C ASN A 244 9.93 -13.35 -22.93
N ILE A 245 9.37 -13.00 -21.78
CA ILE A 245 9.93 -12.04 -20.84
C ILE A 245 10.54 -12.80 -19.67
N TYR A 246 11.79 -12.49 -19.36
CA TYR A 246 12.55 -13.08 -18.26
C TYR A 246 12.93 -12.00 -17.26
N ILE A 247 12.51 -12.20 -16.01
CA ILE A 247 12.86 -11.32 -14.90
C ILE A 247 14.05 -11.92 -14.15
N ASP A 248 15.07 -11.10 -13.91
CA ASP A 248 16.24 -11.50 -13.13
C ASP A 248 15.87 -11.55 -11.63
N PRO A 249 15.99 -12.70 -10.96
CA PRO A 249 15.73 -12.83 -9.53
C PRO A 249 16.56 -11.87 -8.66
N LYS A 250 17.76 -11.49 -9.11
CA LYS A 250 18.60 -10.51 -8.40
C LYS A 250 17.99 -9.12 -8.45
N ALA A 251 17.49 -8.72 -9.62
CA ALA A 251 16.86 -7.42 -9.80
C ALA A 251 15.58 -7.30 -8.97
N GLU A 252 14.83 -8.38 -8.82
CA GLU A 252 13.66 -8.40 -7.94
C GLU A 252 14.03 -8.15 -6.47
N VAL A 253 15.01 -8.89 -5.93
CA VAL A 253 15.46 -8.70 -4.55
C VAL A 253 15.99 -7.28 -4.32
N LEU A 254 16.75 -6.74 -5.26
CA LEU A 254 17.30 -5.39 -5.19
C LEU A 254 16.25 -4.29 -5.40
N SER A 255 15.17 -4.57 -6.15
CA SER A 255 14.13 -3.57 -6.42
C SER A 255 13.49 -3.09 -5.13
N ASN A 256 13.09 -4.00 -4.23
CA ASN A 256 12.45 -3.60 -2.97
C ASN A 256 13.42 -2.93 -2.00
N GLU A 257 14.74 -3.12 -2.19
CA GLU A 257 15.75 -2.50 -1.34
C GLU A 257 15.79 -0.98 -1.49
N ILE A 258 15.27 -0.44 -2.59
CA ILE A 258 15.13 1.02 -2.84
C ILE A 258 14.43 1.74 -1.68
N TYR A 259 13.50 1.08 -0.97
CA TYR A 259 12.84 1.68 0.20
C TYR A 259 13.79 1.94 1.38
N PHE A 260 14.87 1.18 1.50
CA PHE A 260 15.81 1.25 2.63
C PHE A 260 17.17 1.81 2.21
N GLN A 261 17.57 1.60 0.96
CA GLN A 261 18.79 2.11 0.35
C GLN A 261 18.46 2.72 -1.02
N PRO A 262 17.98 3.99 -1.06
CA PRO A 262 17.64 4.69 -2.29
C PRO A 262 18.82 4.81 -3.27
N GLU A 263 20.06 4.62 -2.81
CA GLU A 263 21.28 4.64 -3.61
C GLU A 263 21.25 3.63 -4.76
N PHE A 264 20.50 2.53 -4.62
CA PHE A 264 20.33 1.55 -5.72
C PHE A 264 19.67 2.14 -6.97
N LEU A 265 18.99 3.28 -6.85
CA LEU A 265 18.43 4.00 -7.99
C LEU A 265 19.48 4.60 -8.92
N ALA A 266 20.73 4.78 -8.46
CA ALA A 266 21.84 5.21 -9.30
C ALA A 266 22.12 4.27 -10.47
N HIS A 267 21.67 3.02 -10.39
CA HIS A 267 21.80 2.05 -11.48
C HIS A 267 20.74 2.20 -12.57
N LEU A 268 19.73 3.06 -12.39
CA LEU A 268 18.71 3.30 -13.43
C LEU A 268 19.17 4.37 -14.43
N PRO A 269 19.06 4.11 -15.75
CA PRO A 269 19.30 5.14 -16.76
C PRO A 269 18.21 6.21 -16.69
N GLY A 270 18.63 7.47 -16.54
CA GLY A 270 17.75 8.66 -16.51
C GLY A 270 17.95 9.52 -15.26
N TYR A 271 17.60 10.81 -15.35
CA TYR A 271 17.64 11.76 -14.24
C TYR A 271 16.50 11.51 -13.23
N TYR A 272 16.42 10.31 -12.66
CA TYR A 272 15.47 9.99 -11.57
C TYR A 272 15.99 10.44 -10.20
N TYR A 273 17.21 10.97 -10.13
CA TYR A 273 17.74 11.71 -8.98
C TYR A 273 17.06 13.08 -8.88
N LYS A 274 15.84 13.12 -8.36
CA LYS A 274 15.42 14.31 -7.61
C LYS A 274 16.16 14.33 -6.27
N GLN A 275 16.57 15.52 -5.85
CA GLN A 275 17.60 15.74 -4.84
C GLN A 275 17.29 15.32 -3.39
N ASN A 276 16.19 14.61 -3.07
CA ASN A 276 15.80 14.32 -1.69
C ASN A 276 15.13 12.95 -1.51
N LEU A 277 15.70 11.87 -2.07
CA LEU A 277 15.25 10.52 -1.73
C LEU A 277 15.90 10.10 -0.41
N VAL A 278 15.07 9.66 0.53
CA VAL A 278 15.47 9.33 1.89
C VAL A 278 14.94 7.94 2.21
N PRO A 279 15.72 7.05 2.85
CA PRO A 279 15.24 5.76 3.32
C PRO A 279 13.94 5.89 4.12
N LEU A 280 13.01 4.93 3.96
CA LEU A 280 11.72 4.93 4.64
C LEU A 280 11.87 5.01 6.17
N SER A 281 12.86 4.31 6.72
CA SER A 281 13.16 4.30 8.15
C SER A 281 13.61 5.70 8.64
N GLN A 282 14.41 6.40 7.85
CA GLN A 282 14.85 7.76 8.13
C GLN A 282 13.70 8.77 7.97
N LEU A 283 12.85 8.61 6.95
CA LEU A 283 11.64 9.42 6.74
C LEU A 283 10.70 9.35 7.95
N ILE A 284 10.49 8.14 8.47
CA ILE A 284 9.70 7.89 9.69
C ILE A 284 10.33 8.60 10.90
N PHE A 285 11.65 8.44 11.07
CA PHE A 285 12.37 9.05 12.18
C PHE A 285 12.29 10.58 12.16
N GLU A 286 12.46 11.21 10.99
CA GLU A 286 12.34 12.66 10.82
C GLU A 286 10.92 13.17 11.10
N CYS A 287 9.90 12.41 10.67
CA CYS A 287 8.51 12.72 10.98
C CYS A 287 8.27 12.72 12.50
N VAL A 288 8.69 11.66 13.20
CA VAL A 288 8.58 11.56 14.66
C VAL A 288 9.36 12.67 15.35
N CYS A 289 10.55 13.03 14.87
CA CYS A 289 11.35 14.11 15.46
C CYS A 289 10.74 15.50 15.24
N SER A 290 9.94 15.69 14.19
CA SER A 290 9.20 16.93 13.97
C SER A 290 7.93 17.04 14.82
N CYS A 291 7.51 15.96 15.47
CA CYS A 291 6.35 15.96 16.37
C CYS A 291 6.73 16.47 17.78
N PRO A 292 5.75 16.95 18.57
CA PRO A 292 5.94 17.27 19.98
C PRO A 292 6.52 16.10 20.78
N MET A 293 7.43 16.40 21.72
CA MET A 293 8.18 15.38 22.49
C MET A 293 7.27 14.35 23.16
N ASP A 294 6.15 14.79 23.74
CA ASP A 294 5.23 13.95 24.51
C ASP A 294 4.58 12.84 23.66
N LEU A 295 4.38 13.10 22.36
CA LEU A 295 3.73 12.16 21.46
C LEU A 295 4.70 11.14 20.85
N ARG A 296 6.01 11.44 20.81
CA ARG A 296 7.00 10.62 20.06
C ARG A 296 7.02 9.17 20.49
N LYS A 297 7.00 8.93 21.81
CA LYS A 297 6.98 7.57 22.37
C LYS A 297 5.71 6.81 21.98
N GLN A 298 4.57 7.49 22.01
CA GLN A 298 3.27 6.89 21.66
C GLN A 298 3.16 6.61 20.16
N LEU A 299 3.72 7.48 19.32
CA LEU A 299 3.78 7.31 17.86
C LEU A 299 4.69 6.14 17.46
N LEU A 300 5.89 6.02 18.06
CA LEU A 300 6.81 4.90 17.80
C LEU A 300 6.23 3.55 18.23
N ASN A 301 5.41 3.53 19.27
CA ASN A 301 4.72 2.33 19.75
C ASN A 301 3.43 2.01 18.97
N ASN A 302 2.99 2.87 18.04
CA ASN A 302 1.77 2.67 17.26
C ASN A 302 2.01 3.05 15.79
N ILE A 303 2.95 2.37 15.15
CA ILE A 303 3.20 2.55 13.71
C ILE A 303 2.27 1.61 12.95
N VAL A 304 1.54 2.14 11.97
CA VAL A 304 0.58 1.39 11.15
C VAL A 304 0.98 1.53 9.70
N LEU A 305 1.11 0.40 9.00
CA LEU A 305 1.36 0.41 7.57
C LEU A 305 0.03 0.38 6.80
N VAL A 306 -0.07 1.21 5.78
CA VAL A 306 -1.24 1.36 4.91
C VAL A 306 -0.76 1.43 3.47
N GLY A 307 -1.61 1.05 2.52
CA GLY A 307 -1.33 1.14 1.08
C GLY A 307 -0.90 -0.18 0.45
N GLY A 308 -0.90 -0.26 -0.88
CA GLY A 308 -0.71 -1.54 -1.58
C GLY A 308 0.64 -2.21 -1.31
N VAL A 309 1.70 -1.43 -1.08
CA VAL A 309 3.05 -1.99 -0.85
C VAL A 309 3.22 -2.49 0.59
N SER A 310 2.36 -2.06 1.52
CA SER A 310 2.40 -2.54 2.91
C SER A 310 2.11 -4.05 3.04
N ASP A 311 1.34 -4.61 2.11
CA ASP A 311 1.00 -6.04 2.06
C ASP A 311 2.16 -6.92 1.55
N CYS A 312 3.28 -6.30 1.13
CA CYS A 312 4.45 -7.03 0.65
C CYS A 312 5.06 -7.89 1.77
N VAL A 313 5.43 -9.13 1.41
CA VAL A 313 5.97 -10.10 2.35
C VAL A 313 7.25 -9.56 3.00
N ASN A 314 7.34 -9.68 4.33
CA ASN A 314 8.42 -9.20 5.19
C ASN A 314 8.59 -7.67 5.31
N MET A 315 7.69 -6.85 4.76
CA MET A 315 7.79 -5.39 4.86
C MET A 315 7.83 -4.93 6.33
N HIS A 316 6.95 -5.51 7.14
CA HIS A 316 6.81 -5.19 8.55
C HIS A 316 8.06 -5.57 9.37
N GLU A 317 8.57 -6.79 9.23
CA GLU A 317 9.77 -7.22 9.96
C GLU A 317 11.02 -6.45 9.54
N ARG A 318 11.17 -6.18 8.23
CA ARG A 318 12.32 -5.40 7.74
C ARG A 318 12.27 -3.98 8.27
N LEU A 319 11.14 -3.30 8.15
CA LEU A 319 10.98 -1.95 8.65
C LEU A 319 11.21 -1.85 10.16
N HIS A 320 10.69 -2.81 10.93
CA HIS A 320 10.93 -2.85 12.37
C HIS A 320 12.43 -2.96 12.70
N LYS A 321 13.18 -3.84 12.01
CA LYS A 321 14.64 -3.96 12.20
C LYS A 321 15.37 -2.64 11.90
N GLU A 322 15.02 -1.99 10.79
CA GLU A 322 15.64 -0.73 10.38
C GLU A 322 15.35 0.41 11.38
N LEU A 323 14.11 0.50 11.87
CA LEU A 323 13.74 1.52 12.87
C LEU A 323 14.47 1.30 14.20
N VAL A 324 14.54 0.06 14.69
CA VAL A 324 15.31 -0.26 15.91
C VAL A 324 16.79 0.07 15.72
N ASN A 325 17.35 -0.18 14.53
CA ASN A 325 18.73 0.17 14.22
C ASN A 325 18.97 1.69 14.23
N ILE A 326 18.11 2.48 13.57
CA ILE A 326 18.20 3.94 13.58
C ILE A 326 18.11 4.50 15.00
N LEU A 327 17.19 4.00 15.83
CA LEU A 327 17.05 4.47 17.21
C LEU A 327 18.32 4.19 18.04
N ARG A 328 18.94 3.02 17.85
CA ARG A 328 20.23 2.69 18.49
C ARG A 328 21.34 3.64 18.03
N LEU A 329 21.47 3.87 16.72
CA LEU A 329 22.47 4.79 16.16
C LEU A 329 22.29 6.24 16.64
N LYS A 330 21.05 6.65 16.95
CA LYS A 330 20.71 7.97 17.46
C LYS A 330 20.69 8.05 19.00
N ASN A 331 21.22 7.04 19.70
CA ASN A 331 21.33 6.97 21.17
C ASN A 331 20.00 7.14 21.92
N TYR A 332 18.89 6.65 21.36
CA TYR A 332 17.63 6.56 22.09
C TYR A 332 17.73 5.49 23.20
N SER A 333 17.01 5.71 24.30
CA SER A 333 16.94 4.71 25.37
C SER A 333 16.41 3.38 24.86
N GLU A 334 17.02 2.27 25.30
CA GLU A 334 16.56 0.91 25.01
C GLU A 334 15.11 0.64 25.46
N ASN A 335 14.59 1.45 26.38
CA ASN A 335 13.20 1.41 26.84
C ASN A 335 12.20 1.94 25.78
N THR A 336 12.69 2.52 24.69
CA THR A 336 11.83 3.02 23.60
C THR A 336 11.34 1.84 22.78
N LYS A 337 10.09 1.44 23.02
CA LYS A 337 9.44 0.37 22.27
C LYS A 337 9.00 0.88 20.90
N VAL A 338 9.45 0.20 19.85
CA VAL A 338 8.93 0.35 18.50
C VAL A 338 7.96 -0.79 18.24
N HIS A 339 6.78 -0.46 17.73
CA HIS A 339 5.82 -1.47 17.35
C HIS A 339 5.19 -1.09 16.01
N VAL A 340 5.56 -1.86 14.98
CA VAL A 340 5.01 -1.79 13.64
C VAL A 340 3.89 -2.81 13.57
N LYS A 341 2.65 -2.34 13.50
CA LYS A 341 1.45 -3.17 13.42
C LYS A 341 1.28 -3.68 12.01
N ASN A 342 1.10 -4.99 11.88
CA ASN A 342 0.67 -5.64 10.66
C ASN A 342 -0.82 -5.89 10.76
N GLU A 343 -1.61 -5.00 10.15
CA GLU A 343 -3.07 -5.04 10.23
C GLU A 343 -3.66 -5.60 8.94
N CYS A 344 -4.78 -6.30 9.06
CA CYS A 344 -5.47 -6.85 7.89
C CYS A 344 -6.09 -5.74 7.03
N MET A 345 -6.10 -5.93 5.70
CA MET A 345 -6.69 -5.01 4.73
C MET A 345 -5.98 -3.63 4.68
N SER A 346 -4.68 -3.61 4.92
CA SER A 346 -3.85 -2.39 4.87
C SER A 346 -3.85 -1.71 3.51
N ASN A 347 -3.96 -2.46 2.41
CA ASN A 347 -4.13 -1.93 1.06
C ASN A 347 -5.38 -1.04 0.86
N ILE A 348 -6.49 -1.34 1.55
CA ILE A 348 -7.79 -0.64 1.39
C ILE A 348 -8.25 0.09 2.66
N ALA A 349 -7.38 0.23 3.66
CA ALA A 349 -7.73 0.77 4.97
C ALA A 349 -8.34 2.18 4.90
N ALA A 350 -7.81 3.07 4.05
CA ALA A 350 -8.35 4.42 3.87
C ALA A 350 -9.80 4.40 3.35
N TYR A 351 -10.10 3.52 2.40
CA TYR A 351 -11.46 3.35 1.86
C TYR A 351 -12.42 2.78 2.92
N LEU A 352 -12.01 1.73 3.64
CA LEU A 352 -12.83 1.13 4.70
C LEU A 352 -13.05 2.11 5.85
N GLY A 353 -12.05 2.93 6.15
CA GLY A 353 -12.12 4.05 7.08
C GLY A 353 -13.16 5.08 6.66
N CYS A 354 -13.11 5.52 5.41
CA CYS A 354 -14.12 6.43 4.84
C CYS A 354 -15.52 5.83 4.90
N ARG A 355 -15.68 4.54 4.59
CA ARG A 355 -16.98 3.84 4.66
C ARG A 355 -17.54 3.85 6.10
N LYS A 356 -16.70 3.61 7.11
CA LYS A 356 -17.13 3.68 8.52
C LYS A 356 -17.42 5.13 8.94
N TYR A 357 -16.53 6.05 8.60
CA TYR A 357 -16.63 7.47 8.94
C TYR A 357 -17.86 8.14 8.31
N GLY A 358 -18.15 7.84 7.03
CA GLY A 358 -19.32 8.34 6.31
C GLY A 358 -20.64 8.04 7.01
N LYS A 359 -20.76 6.85 7.64
CA LYS A 359 -21.94 6.51 8.46
C LYS A 359 -22.03 7.36 9.72
N ALA A 360 -20.90 7.64 10.37
CA ALA A 360 -20.85 8.44 11.59
C ALA A 360 -21.19 9.92 11.33
N ILE A 361 -20.70 10.48 10.22
CA ILE A 361 -20.92 11.91 9.90
C ILE A 361 -22.24 12.19 9.18
N TYR A 362 -22.99 11.16 8.78
CA TYR A 362 -24.20 11.33 7.97
C TYR A 362 -25.20 12.33 8.56
N HIS A 363 -25.39 12.31 9.88
CA HIS A 363 -26.31 13.22 10.57
C HIS A 363 -25.69 14.58 10.92
N ASN A 364 -24.37 14.74 10.81
CA ASN A 364 -23.67 15.96 11.21
C ASN A 364 -23.61 16.96 10.04
N ARG A 365 -24.64 17.81 9.93
CA ARG A 365 -24.77 18.82 8.87
C ARG A 365 -23.57 19.77 8.75
N ASN A 366 -22.84 20.03 9.84
CA ASN A 366 -21.72 20.98 9.82
C ASN A 366 -20.53 20.49 9.00
N LYS A 367 -20.32 19.15 8.97
CA LYS A 367 -19.23 18.49 8.25
C LYS A 367 -19.50 18.36 6.74
N TRP A 368 -20.71 18.64 6.29
CA TRP A 368 -21.09 18.63 4.88
C TRP A 368 -21.16 20.04 4.32
N VAL A 369 -20.70 20.20 3.09
CA VAL A 369 -20.97 21.40 2.27
C VAL A 369 -22.02 21.03 1.25
N THR A 370 -23.16 21.71 1.28
CA THR A 370 -24.25 21.48 0.33
C THR A 370 -23.97 22.16 -1.01
N ARG A 371 -24.68 21.72 -2.05
CA ARG A 371 -24.65 22.36 -3.36
C ARG A 371 -25.04 23.84 -3.30
N GLU A 372 -26.05 24.17 -2.49
CA GLU A 372 -26.51 25.55 -2.26
C GLU A 372 -25.43 26.40 -1.61
N ASP A 373 -24.78 25.88 -0.55
CA ASP A 373 -23.66 26.55 0.12
C ASP A 373 -22.52 26.87 -0.85
N TYR A 374 -22.23 25.94 -1.77
CA TYR A 374 -21.18 26.08 -2.78
C TYR A 374 -21.47 27.21 -3.77
N PHE A 375 -22.70 27.35 -4.25
CA PHE A 375 -23.06 28.42 -5.18
C PHE A 375 -23.25 29.78 -4.49
N ALA A 376 -23.65 29.79 -3.21
CA ALA A 376 -23.84 31.02 -2.45
C ALA A 376 -22.53 31.64 -1.93
N THR A 377 -21.49 30.82 -1.71
CA THR A 377 -20.25 31.24 -1.06
C THR A 377 -19.07 31.28 -2.03
N ALA A 378 -18.14 32.21 -1.83
CA ALA A 378 -16.87 32.21 -2.59
C ALA A 378 -16.09 30.88 -2.40
N ASN A 379 -15.64 30.29 -3.52
CA ASN A 379 -14.92 29.01 -3.57
C ASN A 379 -13.80 28.88 -2.53
N ALA A 380 -13.01 29.95 -2.30
CA ALA A 380 -11.91 29.92 -1.35
C ALA A 380 -12.35 29.63 0.09
N LYS A 381 -13.49 30.19 0.52
CA LYS A 381 -14.04 29.95 1.87
C LYS A 381 -14.58 28.53 2.01
N VAL A 382 -15.20 28.00 0.96
CA VAL A 382 -15.70 26.61 0.91
C VAL A 382 -14.54 25.63 1.04
N ILE A 383 -13.47 25.82 0.27
CA ILE A 383 -12.27 24.98 0.31
C ILE A 383 -11.64 25.01 1.71
N HIS A 384 -11.50 26.20 2.30
CA HIS A 384 -10.98 26.33 3.66
C HIS A 384 -11.84 25.57 4.69
N ARG A 385 -13.17 25.73 4.62
CA ARG A 385 -14.11 25.02 5.49
C ARG A 385 -13.98 23.49 5.35
N LEU A 386 -13.89 22.98 4.12
CA LEU A 386 -13.73 21.55 3.86
C LEU A 386 -12.41 21.00 4.41
N LEU A 387 -11.30 21.71 4.21
CA LEU A 387 -9.99 21.29 4.72
C LEU A 387 -9.90 21.33 6.25
N MET A 388 -10.53 22.32 6.89
CA MET A 388 -10.65 22.38 8.34
C MET A 388 -11.38 21.15 8.89
N TRP A 389 -12.53 20.80 8.31
CA TRP A 389 -13.31 19.62 8.74
C TRP A 389 -12.65 18.29 8.38
N ALA A 390 -11.80 18.25 7.35
CA ALA A 390 -11.08 17.04 6.95
C ALA A 390 -10.12 16.50 8.03
N ASN A 391 -9.68 17.36 8.95
CA ASN A 391 -8.79 16.98 10.05
C ASN A 391 -9.50 16.61 11.36
N VAL A 392 -10.83 16.67 11.39
CA VAL A 392 -11.62 16.49 12.62
C VAL A 392 -12.40 15.19 12.56
N LEU A 393 -12.10 14.25 13.46
CA LEU A 393 -12.85 12.99 13.63
C LEU A 393 -14.25 13.20 14.19
#